data_AF-A0A6A5A5B7-F1
#
_entry.id   AF-A0A6A5A5B7-F1
#
_cell.length_a   1.000
_cell.length_b   1.000
_cell.length_c   1.000
_cell.angle_alpha   90.00
_cell.angle_beta   90.00
_cell.angle_gamma   90.00
#
_symmetry.space_group_name_H-M   'P 1'
#
loop_
_entity.id
_entity.type
_entity.pdbx_description
1 polymer ?
#
loop_
_entity_poly.entity_id
_entity_poly.type
_entity_poly.pdbx_seq_one_letter_code
_entity_poly.pdbx_strand_id
1 'polypeptide(L)'
;MSNRVTVGSKKLSLEEFSSVAFVGAKVALEPLAVVDLHKDDAARVVALPSASSPGDGPFLSPALGRAFVLSRVNFIVKHTLLRSNAILETLDFLVALLNADLIPQFPAPTTKLVDVDAASIALLDALKGHGKATLKSKNVVSLSEGLASVGLSLPVALSSIEQATLTQGGGSLQAVVASIVSGAKGLTPIADAVGALTCEALKASPSPFQESHDSTRPHRGMLTVATHLRVMLDNSKYAVASDKVDSLVIRSIPQYHGPARDAIAAAAK
;
A
#
# COMPACT_ATOMS: atom_id res chain seq x y z
N MET A 1 7.71 19.61 -9.19
CA MET A 1 8.76 18.65 -8.80
C MET A 1 8.18 17.25 -8.97
N SER A 2 8.78 16.39 -9.79
CA SER A 2 8.29 15.01 -9.93
C SER A 2 8.65 14.24 -8.67
N ASN A 3 7.65 13.74 -7.93
CA ASN A 3 7.89 12.92 -6.74
C ASN A 3 8.66 11.67 -7.17
N ARG A 4 9.87 11.48 -6.61
CA ARG A 4 10.72 10.32 -6.82
C ARG A 4 10.87 9.58 -5.50
N VAL A 5 10.67 8.26 -5.54
CA VAL A 5 10.83 7.37 -4.40
C VAL A 5 12.03 6.47 -4.65
N THR A 6 12.99 6.51 -3.74
CA THR A 6 14.19 5.65 -3.81
C THR A 6 14.00 4.45 -2.89
N VAL A 7 14.04 3.25 -3.44
CA VAL A 7 13.95 1.99 -2.70
C VAL A 7 15.36 1.47 -2.45
N GLY A 8 15.64 1.13 -1.20
CA GLY A 8 16.99 0.74 -0.78
C GLY A 8 17.00 0.13 0.63
N SER A 9 18.03 0.43 1.40
CA SER A 9 18.22 -0.11 2.76
C SER A 9 17.23 0.44 3.81
N LYS A 10 16.71 1.65 3.60
CA LYS A 10 15.70 2.29 4.47
C LYS A 10 14.33 1.61 4.38
N LYS A 11 13.54 1.61 5.46
CA LYS A 11 12.13 1.16 5.44
C LYS A 11 11.32 2.10 4.55
N LEU A 12 10.62 1.54 3.56
CA LEU A 12 9.69 2.27 2.71
C LEU A 12 8.48 2.74 3.55
N SER A 13 8.20 4.03 3.53
CA SER A 13 7.05 4.61 4.25
C SER A 13 5.74 4.37 3.50
N LEU A 14 4.61 4.43 4.21
CA LEU A 14 3.28 4.33 3.60
C LEU A 14 2.99 5.47 2.61
N GLU A 15 3.57 6.65 2.84
CA GLU A 15 3.42 7.81 1.95
C GLU A 15 4.17 7.60 0.64
N GLU A 16 5.43 7.14 0.71
CA GLU A 16 6.21 6.76 -0.47
C GLU A 16 5.51 5.64 -1.25
N PHE A 17 5.01 4.62 -0.54
CA PHE A 17 4.26 3.51 -1.12
C PHE A 17 3.02 4.00 -1.88
N SER A 18 2.20 4.83 -1.24
CA SER A 18 1.00 5.41 -1.84
C SER A 18 1.30 6.38 -2.99
N SER A 19 2.41 7.12 -2.91
CA SER A 19 2.82 8.03 -3.97
C SER A 19 3.18 7.26 -5.24
N VAL A 20 3.86 6.13 -5.14
CA VAL A 20 4.13 5.27 -6.30
C VAL A 20 2.84 4.62 -6.81
N ALA A 21 2.02 4.07 -5.91
CA ALA A 21 0.82 3.32 -6.27
C ALA A 21 -0.27 4.18 -6.93
N PHE A 22 -0.61 5.32 -6.31
CA PHE A 22 -1.79 6.12 -6.68
C PHE A 22 -1.45 7.41 -7.42
N VAL A 23 -0.26 7.99 -7.17
CA VAL A 23 0.16 9.26 -7.80
C VAL A 23 1.07 9.01 -9.01
N GLY A 24 1.66 7.82 -9.12
CA GLY A 24 2.59 7.49 -10.20
C GLY A 24 3.99 8.08 -10.02
N ALA A 25 4.42 8.27 -8.76
CA ALA A 25 5.79 8.68 -8.44
C ALA A 25 6.81 7.75 -9.10
N LYS A 26 7.89 8.33 -9.62
CA LYS A 26 8.96 7.55 -10.26
C LYS A 26 9.77 6.82 -9.20
N VAL A 27 10.18 5.61 -9.51
CA VAL A 27 10.96 4.74 -8.62
C VAL A 27 12.41 4.74 -9.05
N ALA A 28 13.30 4.76 -8.08
CA ALA A 28 14.72 4.54 -8.25
C ALA A 28 15.24 3.56 -7.20
N LEU A 29 16.43 3.02 -7.45
CA LEU A 29 17.05 2.01 -6.61
C LEU A 29 18.35 2.56 -6.03
N GLU A 30 18.61 2.26 -4.76
CA GLU A 30 19.98 2.34 -4.23
C GLU A 30 20.81 1.20 -4.83
N PRO A 31 22.13 1.41 -5.05
CA PRO A 31 23.02 0.36 -5.52
C PRO A 31 22.96 -0.88 -4.61
N LEU A 32 22.81 -2.05 -5.21
CA LEU A 32 22.80 -3.35 -4.53
C LEU A 32 24.02 -4.15 -4.96
N ALA A 33 24.74 -4.71 -3.98
CA ALA A 33 25.84 -5.62 -4.24
C ALA A 33 25.33 -6.99 -4.69
N VAL A 34 26.01 -7.60 -5.66
CA VAL A 34 25.74 -8.96 -6.12
C VAL A 34 26.18 -9.96 -5.04
N VAL A 35 25.37 -10.99 -4.81
CA VAL A 35 25.71 -12.12 -3.94
C VAL A 35 25.30 -13.40 -4.66
N ASP A 36 26.24 -14.31 -4.84
CA ASP A 36 25.98 -15.61 -5.44
C ASP A 36 25.21 -16.52 -4.48
N LEU A 37 24.22 -17.22 -5.02
CA LEU A 37 23.44 -18.19 -4.28
C LEU A 37 24.31 -19.40 -3.91
N HIS A 38 24.33 -19.78 -2.63
CA HIS A 38 25.03 -20.99 -2.19
C HIS A 38 24.18 -22.22 -2.53
N LYS A 39 24.82 -23.35 -2.88
CA LYS A 39 24.11 -24.58 -3.26
C LYS A 39 23.17 -25.11 -2.16
N ASP A 40 23.45 -24.81 -0.90
CA ASP A 40 22.64 -25.26 0.25
C ASP A 40 21.36 -24.44 0.45
N ASP A 41 21.24 -23.25 -0.15
CA ASP A 41 20.03 -22.42 -0.08
C ASP A 41 18.87 -23.05 -0.87
N ALA A 42 19.18 -23.92 -1.83
CA ALA A 42 18.23 -24.66 -2.65
C ALA A 42 17.30 -25.58 -1.83
N ALA A 43 17.79 -26.10 -0.70
CA ALA A 43 17.09 -27.12 0.09
C ALA A 43 15.89 -26.57 0.88
N ARG A 44 15.72 -25.24 0.95
CA ARG A 44 14.67 -24.56 1.73
C ARG A 44 13.46 -24.12 0.90
N VAL A 45 13.43 -24.48 -0.38
CA VAL A 45 12.48 -23.94 -1.34
C VAL A 45 11.28 -24.86 -1.50
N VAL A 46 10.09 -24.35 -1.18
CA VAL A 46 8.81 -25.02 -1.44
C VAL A 46 8.58 -25.10 -2.94
N ALA A 47 8.18 -26.26 -3.45
CA ALA A 47 7.85 -26.44 -4.85
C ALA A 47 6.70 -25.51 -5.27
N LEU A 48 6.87 -24.82 -6.40
CA LEU A 48 5.81 -24.00 -6.97
C LEU A 48 4.61 -24.89 -7.35
N PRO A 49 3.38 -24.50 -7.00
CA PRO A 49 2.19 -25.18 -7.53
C PRO A 49 2.20 -25.11 -9.06
N SER A 50 1.62 -26.10 -9.72
CA SER A 50 1.42 -26.07 -11.16
C SER A 50 0.66 -24.79 -11.54
N ALA A 51 1.16 -24.09 -12.56
CA ALA A 51 0.60 -22.83 -13.01
C ALA A 51 -0.90 -23.02 -13.30
N SER A 52 -1.75 -22.41 -12.47
CA SER A 52 -3.16 -22.26 -12.83
C SER A 52 -3.25 -21.16 -13.88
N SER A 53 -3.98 -21.42 -14.96
CA SER A 53 -4.34 -20.36 -15.90
C SER A 53 -4.93 -19.20 -15.10
N PRO A 54 -4.55 -17.94 -15.37
CA PRO A 54 -5.16 -16.80 -14.68
C PRO A 54 -6.66 -16.89 -14.93
N GLY A 55 -7.41 -17.29 -13.90
CA GLY A 55 -8.85 -17.45 -14.01
C GLY A 55 -9.49 -16.11 -14.34
N ASP A 56 -10.74 -16.14 -14.82
CA ASP A 56 -11.58 -14.96 -15.07
C ASP A 56 -12.00 -14.22 -13.77
N GLY A 57 -11.19 -14.32 -12.73
CA GLY A 57 -11.42 -13.70 -11.42
C GLY A 57 -11.17 -12.19 -11.42
N PRO A 58 -11.54 -11.51 -10.33
CA PRO A 58 -11.25 -10.10 -10.18
C PRO A 58 -9.74 -9.86 -10.21
N PHE A 59 -9.31 -8.85 -10.95
CA PHE A 59 -7.92 -8.39 -11.01
C PHE A 59 -7.69 -7.20 -10.09
N LEU A 60 -6.45 -7.02 -9.64
CA LEU A 60 -6.03 -5.78 -8.99
C LEU A 60 -6.26 -4.59 -9.92
N SER A 61 -6.73 -3.47 -9.34
CA SER A 61 -6.77 -2.20 -10.07
C SER A 61 -5.35 -1.80 -10.46
N PRO A 62 -5.15 -0.95 -11.50
CA PRO A 62 -3.81 -0.55 -11.92
C PRO A 62 -2.96 0.04 -10.79
N ALA A 63 -3.57 0.84 -9.90
CA ALA A 63 -2.89 1.40 -8.73
C ALA A 63 -2.44 0.32 -7.73
N LEU A 64 -3.29 -0.69 -7.49
CA LEU A 64 -2.92 -1.82 -6.63
C LEU A 64 -1.92 -2.76 -7.30
N GLY A 65 -1.94 -2.88 -8.63
CA GLY A 65 -0.89 -3.56 -9.40
C GLY A 65 0.47 -2.86 -9.26
N ARG A 66 0.50 -1.52 -9.32
CA ARG A 66 1.71 -0.72 -9.02
C ARG A 66 2.20 -0.97 -7.59
N ALA A 67 1.27 -0.94 -6.63
CA ALA A 67 1.56 -1.22 -5.22
C ALA A 67 2.16 -2.63 -5.03
N PHE A 68 1.62 -3.62 -5.74
CA PHE A 68 2.12 -4.99 -5.73
C PHE A 68 3.52 -5.09 -6.34
N VAL A 69 3.76 -4.54 -7.53
CA VAL A 69 5.10 -4.52 -8.15
C VAL A 69 6.11 -3.84 -7.23
N LEU A 70 5.76 -2.72 -6.61
CA LEU A 70 6.62 -2.04 -5.64
C LEU A 70 6.88 -2.91 -4.39
N SER A 71 5.90 -3.67 -3.92
CA SER A 71 6.08 -4.60 -2.80
C SER A 71 7.08 -5.69 -3.15
N ARG A 72 7.11 -6.15 -4.41
CA ARG A 72 8.09 -7.13 -4.91
C ARG A 72 9.48 -6.52 -5.09
N VAL A 73 9.57 -5.28 -5.60
CA VAL A 73 10.84 -4.53 -5.62
C VAL A 73 11.41 -4.41 -4.21
N ASN A 74 10.61 -3.93 -3.24
CA ASN A 74 11.05 -3.82 -1.85
C ASN A 74 11.39 -5.18 -1.23
N PHE A 75 10.65 -6.24 -1.56
CA PHE A 75 10.96 -7.60 -1.12
C PHE A 75 12.35 -8.03 -1.59
N ILE A 76 12.64 -7.91 -2.89
CA ILE A 76 13.95 -8.23 -3.48
C ILE A 76 15.07 -7.45 -2.77
N VAL A 77 14.93 -6.13 -2.64
CA VAL A 77 15.95 -5.26 -2.02
C VAL A 77 16.28 -5.69 -0.58
N LYS A 78 15.27 -6.13 0.18
CA LYS A 78 15.41 -6.56 1.58
C LYS A 78 15.84 -8.01 1.74
N HIS A 79 15.70 -8.83 0.71
CA HIS A 79 15.95 -10.26 0.80
C HIS A 79 17.42 -10.59 0.52
N THR A 80 18.06 -11.36 1.39
CA THR A 80 19.50 -11.67 1.28
C THR A 80 19.81 -12.63 0.15
N LEU A 81 18.89 -13.55 -0.18
CA LEU A 81 19.06 -14.53 -1.27
C LEU A 81 18.69 -14.00 -2.66
N LEU A 82 18.11 -12.79 -2.78
CA LEU A 82 17.69 -12.24 -4.08
C LEU A 82 18.68 -11.17 -4.53
N ARG A 83 19.90 -11.61 -4.84
CA ARG A 83 21.06 -10.73 -5.10
C ARG A 83 21.91 -11.17 -6.31
N SER A 84 21.45 -12.14 -7.10
CA SER A 84 22.14 -12.54 -8.33
C SER A 84 22.01 -11.47 -9.43
N ASN A 85 22.82 -11.57 -10.49
CA ASN A 85 22.70 -10.69 -11.65
C ASN A 85 21.31 -10.77 -12.32
N ALA A 86 20.72 -11.97 -12.43
CA ALA A 86 19.39 -12.13 -13.01
C ALA A 86 18.31 -11.44 -12.17
N ILE A 87 18.47 -11.44 -10.84
CA ILE A 87 17.60 -10.69 -9.94
C ILE A 87 17.79 -9.19 -10.07
N LEU A 88 19.02 -8.69 -10.21
CA LEU A 88 19.25 -7.25 -10.41
C LEU A 88 18.63 -6.77 -11.73
N GLU A 89 18.75 -7.56 -12.81
CA GLU A 89 18.09 -7.27 -14.08
C GLU A 89 16.55 -7.30 -13.94
N THR A 90 16.02 -8.26 -13.18
CA THR A 90 14.59 -8.33 -12.85
C THR A 90 14.15 -7.09 -12.08
N LEU A 91 14.93 -6.66 -11.09
CA LEU A 91 14.65 -5.48 -10.28
C LEU A 91 14.60 -4.21 -11.15
N ASP A 92 15.57 -4.05 -12.07
CA ASP A 92 15.59 -2.95 -13.04
C ASP A 92 14.36 -3.00 -13.97
N PHE A 93 13.99 -4.19 -14.45
CA PHE A 93 12.77 -4.39 -15.24
C PHE A 93 11.51 -4.00 -14.48
N LEU A 94 11.34 -4.41 -13.22
CA LEU A 94 10.18 -4.04 -12.40
C LEU A 94 10.09 -2.53 -12.17
N VAL A 95 11.23 -1.87 -11.93
CA VAL A 95 11.29 -0.41 -11.80
C VAL A 95 10.98 0.27 -13.12
N ALA A 96 11.44 -0.28 -14.24
CA ALA A 96 11.13 0.23 -15.56
C ALA A 96 9.63 0.13 -15.88
N LEU A 97 8.96 -0.99 -15.53
CA LEU A 97 7.50 -1.12 -15.63
C LEU A 97 6.76 -0.03 -14.84
N LEU A 98 7.14 0.17 -13.57
CA LEU A 98 6.57 1.22 -12.71
C LEU A 98 6.79 2.62 -13.30
N ASN A 99 7.96 2.87 -13.87
CA ASN A 99 8.32 4.16 -14.47
C ASN A 99 7.70 4.36 -15.85
N ALA A 100 7.36 3.31 -16.57
CA ALA A 100 6.67 3.37 -17.85
C ALA A 100 5.14 3.45 -17.71
N ASP A 101 4.60 3.31 -16.49
CA ASP A 101 3.15 3.16 -16.25
C ASP A 101 2.55 1.99 -17.06
N LEU A 102 3.33 0.91 -17.21
CA LEU A 102 2.94 -0.35 -17.85
C LEU A 102 2.87 -1.43 -16.78
N ILE A 103 1.65 -1.83 -16.38
CA ILE A 103 1.46 -2.68 -15.20
C ILE A 103 0.79 -3.98 -15.61
N PRO A 104 1.45 -5.14 -15.42
CA PRO A 104 0.83 -6.44 -15.69
C PRO A 104 -0.47 -6.62 -14.89
N GLN A 105 -1.41 -7.39 -15.42
CA GLN A 105 -2.62 -7.74 -14.71
C GLN A 105 -2.35 -8.85 -13.72
N PHE A 106 -2.70 -8.59 -12.46
CA PHE A 106 -2.52 -9.54 -11.36
C PHE A 106 -3.87 -9.93 -10.78
N PRO A 107 -4.13 -11.21 -10.49
CA PRO A 107 -5.34 -11.62 -9.78
C PRO A 107 -5.42 -10.94 -8.41
N ALA A 108 -6.63 -10.62 -7.97
CA ALA A 108 -6.86 -10.08 -6.64
C ALA A 108 -6.50 -11.11 -5.55
N PRO A 109 -5.97 -10.68 -4.39
CA PRO A 109 -5.64 -11.58 -3.30
C PRO A 109 -6.89 -12.26 -2.73
N THR A 110 -6.71 -13.46 -2.20
CA THR A 110 -7.70 -14.05 -1.29
C THR A 110 -7.57 -13.44 0.10
N THR A 111 -8.60 -13.54 0.93
CA THR A 111 -8.58 -13.06 2.32
C THR A 111 -7.71 -13.91 3.25
N LYS A 112 -7.22 -15.06 2.79
CA LYS A 112 -6.36 -15.96 3.57
C LYS A 112 -4.90 -15.66 3.26
N LEU A 113 -4.05 -15.69 4.29
CA LEU A 113 -2.61 -15.76 4.08
C LEU A 113 -2.30 -17.07 3.37
N VAL A 114 -1.53 -16.95 2.30
CA VAL A 114 -1.05 -18.07 1.48
C VAL A 114 0.46 -17.97 1.39
N ASP A 115 1.13 -19.12 1.37
CA ASP A 115 2.59 -19.18 1.24
C ASP A 115 3.05 -18.73 -0.16
N VAL A 116 2.24 -19.04 -1.17
CA VAL A 116 2.47 -18.66 -2.58
C VAL A 116 1.32 -17.76 -3.04
N ASP A 117 1.67 -16.53 -3.39
CA ASP A 117 0.72 -15.52 -3.85
C ASP A 117 0.42 -15.68 -5.34
N ALA A 118 -0.86 -15.81 -5.71
CA ALA A 118 -1.29 -15.93 -7.10
C ALA A 118 -0.85 -14.72 -7.97
N ALA A 119 -0.77 -13.52 -7.38
CA ALA A 119 -0.24 -12.36 -8.07
C ALA A 119 1.26 -12.51 -8.38
N SER A 120 2.00 -13.19 -7.51
CA SER A 120 3.42 -13.45 -7.73
C SER A 120 3.66 -14.55 -8.76
N ILE A 121 2.76 -15.54 -8.88
CA ILE A 121 2.77 -16.50 -10.00
C ILE A 121 2.53 -15.75 -11.31
N ALA A 122 1.52 -14.89 -11.38
CA ALA A 122 1.27 -14.06 -12.56
C ALA A 122 2.45 -13.11 -12.87
N LEU A 123 3.22 -12.67 -11.87
CA LEU A 123 4.46 -11.94 -12.08
C LEU A 123 5.54 -12.80 -12.75
N LEU A 124 5.70 -14.07 -12.35
CA LEU A 124 6.63 -14.98 -13.03
C LEU A 124 6.27 -15.19 -14.51
N ASP A 125 4.97 -15.25 -14.82
CA ASP A 125 4.50 -15.33 -16.20
C ASP A 125 4.77 -14.02 -16.97
N ALA A 126 4.59 -12.87 -16.32
CA ALA A 126 4.93 -11.58 -16.91
C ALA A 126 6.44 -11.44 -17.20
N LEU A 127 7.31 -11.97 -16.34
CA LEU A 127 8.76 -12.01 -16.58
C LEU A 127 9.15 -12.88 -17.79
N LYS A 128 8.24 -13.76 -18.24
CA LYS A 128 8.39 -14.56 -19.47
C LYS A 128 7.72 -13.90 -20.68
N GLY A 129 7.16 -12.71 -20.53
CA GLY A 129 6.43 -11.99 -21.59
C GLY A 129 4.98 -12.44 -21.79
N HIS A 130 4.43 -13.25 -20.88
CA HIS A 130 3.06 -13.73 -20.97
C HIS A 130 2.07 -12.82 -20.23
N GLY A 131 0.79 -12.96 -20.56
CA GLY A 131 -0.30 -12.26 -19.90
C GLY A 131 -0.65 -10.91 -20.54
N LYS A 132 -1.38 -10.09 -19.80
CA LYS A 132 -1.87 -8.77 -20.22
C LYS A 132 -1.29 -7.69 -19.32
N ALA A 133 -1.23 -6.47 -19.83
CA ALA A 133 -0.84 -5.30 -19.07
C ALA A 133 -1.80 -4.14 -19.29
N THR A 134 -1.92 -3.29 -18.27
CA THR A 134 -2.67 -2.05 -18.34
C THR A 134 -1.71 -0.90 -18.62
N LEU A 135 -2.00 -0.14 -19.66
CA LEU A 135 -1.27 1.07 -20.03
C LEU A 135 -1.73 2.26 -19.17
N LYS A 136 -0.96 3.34 -19.20
CA LYS A 136 -1.34 4.64 -18.60
C LYS A 136 -2.71 5.15 -19.06
N SER A 137 -3.08 4.87 -20.32
CA SER A 137 -4.39 5.20 -20.90
C SER A 137 -5.55 4.39 -20.31
N LYS A 138 -5.26 3.42 -19.43
CA LYS A 138 -6.17 2.41 -18.86
C LYS A 138 -6.62 1.34 -19.85
N ASN A 139 -6.11 1.35 -21.09
CA ASN A 139 -6.33 0.26 -22.03
C ASN A 139 -5.56 -0.99 -21.60
N VAL A 140 -6.18 -2.15 -21.81
CA VAL A 140 -5.58 -3.45 -21.57
C VAL A 140 -5.07 -3.99 -22.91
N VAL A 141 -3.79 -4.35 -22.94
CA VAL A 141 -3.09 -4.89 -24.12
C VAL A 141 -2.38 -6.19 -23.75
N SER A 142 -1.90 -6.95 -24.74
CA SER A 142 -0.97 -8.05 -24.45
C SER A 142 0.31 -7.48 -23.83
N LEU A 143 0.95 -8.23 -22.92
CA LEU A 143 2.17 -7.74 -22.28
C LEU A 143 3.27 -7.45 -23.31
N SER A 144 3.40 -8.29 -24.34
CA SER A 144 4.36 -8.11 -25.42
C SER A 144 4.15 -6.81 -26.20
N GLU A 145 2.92 -6.49 -26.59
CA GLU A 145 2.58 -5.19 -27.22
C GLU A 145 2.90 -4.02 -26.29
N GLY A 146 2.54 -4.15 -25.01
CA GLY A 146 2.82 -3.15 -23.99
C GLY A 146 4.31 -2.86 -23.88
N LEU A 147 5.14 -3.91 -23.73
CA LEU A 147 6.60 -3.81 -23.65
C LEU A 147 7.21 -3.17 -24.90
N ALA A 148 6.76 -3.58 -26.09
CA ALA A 148 7.21 -2.99 -27.35
C ALA A 148 6.88 -1.50 -27.43
N SER A 149 5.70 -1.08 -26.95
CA SER A 149 5.28 0.33 -26.97
C SER A 149 6.12 1.25 -26.09
N VAL A 150 6.79 0.71 -25.06
CA VAL A 150 7.64 1.47 -24.11
C VAL A 150 9.13 1.14 -24.25
N GLY A 151 9.51 0.33 -25.25
CA GLY A 151 10.91 -0.02 -25.52
C GLY A 151 11.58 -0.85 -24.43
N LEU A 152 10.82 -1.69 -23.70
CA LEU A 152 11.37 -2.55 -22.65
C LEU A 152 11.60 -3.97 -23.16
N SER A 153 12.77 -4.51 -22.83
CA SER A 153 13.10 -5.92 -23.05
C SER A 153 12.85 -6.75 -21.80
N LEU A 154 12.57 -8.04 -21.98
CA LEU A 154 12.44 -8.98 -20.87
C LEU A 154 13.80 -9.20 -20.19
N PRO A 155 13.83 -9.39 -18.86
CA PRO A 155 15.06 -9.75 -18.16
C PRO A 155 15.46 -11.20 -18.46
N VAL A 156 16.68 -11.58 -18.09
CA VAL A 156 17.13 -12.98 -18.15
C VAL A 156 16.26 -13.87 -17.24
N ALA A 157 16.07 -15.12 -17.67
CA ALA A 157 15.28 -16.10 -16.94
C ALA A 157 15.87 -16.38 -15.55
N LEU A 158 14.99 -16.33 -14.54
CA LEU A 158 15.32 -16.69 -13.16
C LEU A 158 15.50 -18.21 -13.01
N SER A 159 16.40 -18.63 -12.13
CA SER A 159 16.52 -20.03 -11.69
C SER A 159 15.28 -20.47 -10.91
N SER A 160 15.07 -21.79 -10.75
CA SER A 160 13.93 -22.33 -10.01
C SER A 160 13.87 -21.86 -8.56
N ILE A 161 15.03 -21.67 -7.92
CA ILE A 161 15.14 -21.18 -6.54
C ILE A 161 14.67 -19.73 -6.46
N GLU A 162 15.16 -18.88 -7.35
CA GLU A 162 14.78 -17.46 -7.41
C GLU A 162 13.30 -17.28 -7.73
N GLN A 163 12.77 -18.07 -8.67
CA GLN A 163 11.34 -18.05 -8.99
C GLN A 163 10.50 -18.38 -7.77
N ALA A 164 10.83 -19.47 -7.07
CA ALA A 164 10.09 -19.88 -5.89
C ALA A 164 10.23 -18.87 -4.74
N THR A 165 11.43 -18.35 -4.46
CA THR A 165 11.64 -17.30 -3.45
C THR A 165 10.87 -16.01 -3.77
N LEU A 166 10.83 -15.57 -5.04
CA LEU A 166 10.11 -14.36 -5.45
C LEU A 166 8.59 -14.49 -5.23
N THR A 167 8.06 -15.70 -5.33
CA THR A 167 6.63 -15.97 -5.11
C THR A 167 6.20 -16.08 -3.65
N GLN A 168 7.16 -16.13 -2.73
CA GLN A 168 6.87 -16.29 -1.32
C GLN A 168 6.28 -15.02 -0.71
N GLY A 169 5.38 -15.26 0.25
CA GLY A 169 4.71 -14.23 1.03
C GLY A 169 3.56 -13.57 0.28
N GLY A 170 2.59 -13.06 1.05
CA GLY A 170 1.37 -12.43 0.52
C GLY A 170 1.60 -10.99 0.01
N GLY A 171 2.41 -10.83 -1.04
CA GLY A 171 2.78 -9.52 -1.58
C GLY A 171 1.59 -8.67 -2.07
N SER A 172 0.59 -9.31 -2.67
CA SER A 172 -0.64 -8.67 -3.13
C SER A 172 -1.53 -8.23 -1.98
N LEU A 173 -1.71 -9.09 -0.96
CA LEU A 173 -2.45 -8.74 0.25
C LEU A 173 -1.74 -7.61 1.01
N GLN A 174 -0.41 -7.67 1.15
CA GLN A 174 0.39 -6.61 1.74
C GLN A 174 0.19 -5.28 0.99
N ALA A 175 0.18 -5.30 -0.34
CA ALA A 175 -0.04 -4.10 -1.15
C ALA A 175 -1.43 -3.50 -0.95
N VAL A 176 -2.46 -4.34 -0.88
CA VAL A 176 -3.84 -3.91 -0.58
C VAL A 176 -3.95 -3.33 0.82
N VAL A 177 -3.44 -4.03 1.85
CA VAL A 177 -3.51 -3.58 3.24
C VAL A 177 -2.72 -2.28 3.45
N ALA A 178 -1.50 -2.17 2.91
CA ALA A 178 -0.72 -0.95 2.99
C ALA A 178 -1.44 0.25 2.35
N SER A 179 -2.09 0.02 1.20
CA SER A 179 -2.91 1.04 0.52
C SER A 179 -4.11 1.47 1.35
N ILE A 180 -4.83 0.51 1.95
CA ILE A 180 -5.98 0.78 2.83
C ILE A 180 -5.54 1.59 4.04
N VAL A 181 -4.47 1.18 4.73
CA VAL A 181 -3.96 1.87 5.92
C VAL A 181 -3.49 3.28 5.58
N SER A 182 -2.81 3.47 4.44
CA SER A 182 -2.39 4.79 4.00
C SER A 182 -3.58 5.70 3.68
N GLY A 183 -4.60 5.18 2.99
CA GLY A 183 -5.84 5.93 2.73
C GLY A 183 -6.57 6.28 4.01
N ALA A 184 -6.72 5.31 4.92
CA ALA A 184 -7.36 5.51 6.22
C ALA A 184 -6.65 6.58 7.05
N LYS A 185 -5.31 6.58 7.08
CA LYS A 185 -4.51 7.64 7.71
C LYS A 185 -4.86 9.02 7.19
N GLY A 186 -4.96 9.18 5.85
CA GLY A 186 -5.34 10.44 5.22
C GLY A 186 -6.78 10.86 5.48
N LEU A 187 -7.70 9.89 5.64
CA LEU A 187 -9.12 10.16 5.92
C LEU A 187 -9.38 10.55 7.37
N THR A 188 -8.59 10.08 8.34
CA THR A 188 -8.88 10.34 9.76
C THR A 188 -8.95 11.83 10.13
N PRO A 189 -8.06 12.75 9.69
CA PRO A 189 -8.19 14.17 10.01
C PRO A 189 -9.36 14.82 9.26
N ILE A 190 -9.70 14.33 8.06
CA ILE A 190 -10.85 14.79 7.28
C ILE A 190 -12.15 14.44 8.02
N ALA A 191 -12.23 13.23 8.59
CA ALA A 191 -13.38 12.83 9.40
C ALA A 191 -13.59 13.76 10.61
N ASP A 192 -12.50 14.16 11.29
CA ASP A 192 -12.58 15.10 12.41
C ASP A 192 -13.03 16.50 11.94
N ALA A 193 -12.54 16.97 10.80
CA ALA A 193 -12.97 18.24 10.21
C ALA A 193 -14.45 18.23 9.79
N VAL A 194 -14.93 17.15 9.19
CA VAL A 194 -16.36 16.97 8.90
C VAL A 194 -17.17 16.93 10.20
N GLY A 195 -16.63 16.29 11.26
CA GLY A 195 -17.22 16.30 12.59
C GLY A 195 -17.36 17.72 13.16
N ALA A 196 -16.31 18.54 13.07
CA ALA A 196 -16.34 19.94 13.48
C ALA A 196 -17.38 20.75 12.69
N LEU A 197 -17.39 20.65 11.36
CA LEU A 197 -18.38 21.31 10.51
C LEU A 197 -19.80 20.90 10.86
N THR A 198 -20.02 19.62 11.18
CA THR A 198 -21.31 19.11 11.63
C THR A 198 -21.73 19.73 12.97
N CYS A 199 -20.79 19.91 13.90
CA CYS A 199 -21.06 20.61 15.17
C CYS A 199 -21.52 22.05 14.93
N GLU A 200 -20.85 22.79 14.04
CA GLU A 200 -21.25 24.16 13.68
C GLU A 200 -22.64 24.20 13.02
N ALA A 201 -22.89 23.33 12.04
CA ALA A 201 -24.15 23.27 11.32
C ALA A 201 -25.35 22.99 12.24
N LEU A 202 -25.15 22.14 13.27
CA LEU A 202 -26.15 21.81 14.27
C LEU A 202 -26.18 22.77 15.46
N LYS A 203 -25.26 23.74 15.52
CA LYS A 203 -25.04 24.63 16.67
C LYS A 203 -24.81 23.86 17.98
N ALA A 204 -24.05 22.77 17.89
CA ALA A 204 -23.75 21.91 19.02
C ALA A 204 -22.74 22.57 19.98
N SER A 205 -22.87 22.24 21.26
CA SER A 205 -21.97 22.67 22.33
C SER A 205 -20.62 21.94 22.22
N PRO A 206 -19.48 22.65 22.21
CA PRO A 206 -18.14 22.05 22.20
C PRO A 206 -17.68 21.55 23.58
N SER A 207 -18.47 21.76 24.64
CA SER A 207 -18.16 21.32 26.01
C SER A 207 -17.74 19.85 26.14
N PRO A 208 -18.32 18.87 25.41
CA PRO A 208 -17.92 17.47 25.49
C PRO A 208 -16.47 17.18 25.06
N PHE A 209 -15.83 18.12 24.34
CA PHE A 209 -14.49 17.94 23.81
C PHE A 209 -13.42 18.61 24.69
N GLN A 210 -13.77 19.18 25.83
CA GLN A 210 -12.84 19.90 26.71
C GLN A 210 -11.82 18.97 27.40
N GLU A 211 -10.63 19.50 27.69
CA GLU A 211 -9.51 18.74 28.27
C GLU A 211 -9.83 18.18 29.66
N SER A 212 -10.74 18.79 30.40
CA SER A 212 -11.21 18.27 31.70
C SER A 212 -11.76 16.84 31.60
N HIS A 213 -12.34 16.46 30.45
CA HIS A 213 -12.87 15.11 30.20
C HIS A 213 -11.78 14.08 29.88
N ASP A 214 -10.61 14.53 29.40
CA ASP A 214 -9.51 13.69 28.91
C ASP A 214 -8.91 12.84 30.04
N SER A 215 -8.89 13.37 31.27
CA SER A 215 -8.34 12.71 32.47
C SER A 215 -9.02 11.37 32.83
N THR A 216 -10.31 11.21 32.48
CA THR A 216 -11.09 10.02 32.86
C THR A 216 -10.88 8.83 31.91
N ARG A 217 -10.45 9.10 30.66
CA ARG A 217 -10.28 8.11 29.60
C ARG A 217 -9.12 8.49 28.67
N PRO A 218 -7.86 8.28 29.09
CA PRO A 218 -6.67 8.76 28.38
C PRO A 218 -6.29 7.89 27.16
N HIS A 219 -7.26 7.55 26.30
CA HIS A 219 -6.99 6.81 25.07
C HIS A 219 -6.41 7.76 24.02
N ARG A 220 -5.19 7.50 23.56
CA ARG A 220 -4.43 8.39 22.66
C ARG A 220 -5.22 8.84 21.44
N GLY A 221 -5.93 7.94 20.76
CA GLY A 221 -6.76 8.28 19.61
C GLY A 221 -7.89 9.23 19.97
N MET A 222 -8.57 9.01 21.11
CA MET A 222 -9.64 9.90 21.58
C MET A 222 -9.10 11.29 21.90
N LEU A 223 -7.97 11.38 22.62
CA LEU A 223 -7.32 12.64 22.97
C LEU A 223 -6.92 13.45 21.73
N THR A 224 -6.44 12.75 20.70
CA THR A 224 -6.08 13.37 19.41
C THR A 224 -7.31 13.98 18.74
N VAL A 225 -8.42 13.24 18.68
CA VAL A 225 -9.66 13.73 18.06
C VAL A 225 -10.25 14.88 18.87
N ALA A 226 -10.30 14.78 20.20
CA ALA A 226 -10.77 15.87 21.06
C ALA A 226 -9.94 17.14 20.84
N THR A 227 -8.62 17.01 20.74
CA THR A 227 -7.72 18.13 20.42
C THR A 227 -8.00 18.72 19.05
N HIS A 228 -8.19 17.91 18.00
CA HIS A 228 -8.56 18.41 16.67
C HIS A 228 -9.86 19.20 16.70
N LEU A 229 -10.91 18.66 17.34
CA LEU A 229 -12.21 19.33 17.44
C LEU A 229 -12.10 20.65 18.23
N ARG A 230 -11.35 20.68 19.34
CA ARG A 230 -11.08 21.91 20.09
C ARG A 230 -10.43 22.98 19.21
N VAL A 231 -9.40 22.61 18.47
CA VAL A 231 -8.67 23.54 17.58
C VAL A 231 -9.58 24.02 16.43
N MET A 232 -10.35 23.13 15.82
CA MET A 232 -11.20 23.47 14.67
C MET A 232 -12.44 24.28 15.04
N LEU A 233 -12.97 24.09 16.25
CA LEU A 233 -14.14 24.81 16.77
C LEU A 233 -13.77 26.05 17.58
N ASP A 234 -12.48 26.31 17.77
CA ASP A 234 -12.01 27.48 18.52
C ASP A 234 -12.54 28.76 17.90
N ASN A 235 -13.12 29.63 18.72
CA ASN A 235 -13.78 30.88 18.32
C ASN A 235 -14.93 30.73 17.29
N SER A 236 -15.51 29.54 17.12
CA SER A 236 -16.71 29.37 16.31
C SER A 236 -17.88 30.19 16.86
N LYS A 237 -18.57 30.91 15.96
CA LYS A 237 -19.81 31.64 16.29
C LYS A 237 -21.06 30.74 16.25
N TYR A 238 -20.90 29.51 15.79
CA TYR A 238 -22.01 28.57 15.59
C TYR A 238 -22.00 27.47 16.65
N ALA A 239 -20.83 26.91 16.97
CA ALA A 239 -20.66 25.91 18.03
C ALA A 239 -20.30 26.59 19.36
N VAL A 240 -21.31 27.14 20.04
CA VAL A 240 -21.14 27.88 21.29
C VAL A 240 -21.52 27.00 22.48
N ALA A 241 -20.76 27.12 23.58
CA ALA A 241 -21.07 26.41 24.82
C ALA A 241 -22.51 26.69 25.27
N SER A 242 -23.25 25.62 25.54
CA SER A 242 -24.60 25.69 26.10
C SER A 242 -24.85 24.53 27.06
N ASP A 243 -25.81 24.71 27.97
CA ASP A 243 -26.27 23.67 28.89
C ASP A 243 -27.18 22.63 28.22
N LYS A 244 -27.55 22.85 26.96
CA LYS A 244 -28.33 21.87 26.20
C LYS A 244 -27.49 20.63 25.94
N VAL A 245 -28.06 19.49 26.27
CA VAL A 245 -27.45 18.20 25.95
C VAL A 245 -27.66 17.89 24.47
N ASP A 246 -26.56 17.94 23.71
CA ASP A 246 -26.55 17.49 22.31
C ASP A 246 -26.71 15.98 22.17
N SER A 247 -26.99 15.54 20.94
CA SER A 247 -27.15 14.13 20.61
C SER A 247 -25.89 13.33 20.95
N LEU A 248 -26.08 12.05 21.30
CA LEU A 248 -24.99 11.15 21.62
C LEU A 248 -23.98 11.04 20.47
N VAL A 249 -24.45 11.08 19.23
CA VAL A 249 -23.61 10.98 18.02
C VAL A 249 -22.58 12.11 17.95
N ILE A 250 -22.96 13.35 18.29
CA ILE A 250 -22.06 14.50 18.29
C ILE A 250 -21.09 14.44 19.47
N ARG A 251 -21.63 14.20 20.67
CA ARG A 251 -20.83 14.14 21.90
C ARG A 251 -19.79 13.02 21.88
N SER A 252 -20.05 11.96 21.12
CA SER A 252 -19.24 10.75 21.10
C SER A 252 -18.25 10.69 19.93
N ILE A 253 -18.10 11.77 19.15
CA ILE A 253 -17.15 11.80 18.01
C ILE A 253 -15.75 11.33 18.44
N PRO A 254 -15.15 11.83 19.54
CA PRO A 254 -13.86 11.31 20.01
C PRO A 254 -13.87 9.81 20.31
N GLN A 255 -14.94 9.30 20.91
CA GLN A 255 -15.11 7.91 21.33
C GLN A 255 -15.30 6.95 20.15
N TYR A 256 -15.78 7.44 19.00
CA TYR A 256 -15.89 6.66 17.77
C TYR A 256 -14.64 6.79 16.88
N HIS A 257 -14.18 8.01 16.64
CA HIS A 257 -13.02 8.27 15.77
C HIS A 257 -11.71 7.85 16.43
N GLY A 258 -11.60 7.98 17.75
CA GLY A 258 -10.39 7.68 18.51
C GLY A 258 -9.94 6.22 18.39
N PRO A 259 -10.79 5.23 18.73
CA PRO A 259 -10.45 3.82 18.56
C PRO A 259 -10.11 3.43 17.12
N ALA A 260 -10.83 3.99 16.13
CA ALA A 260 -10.51 3.78 14.72
C ALA A 260 -9.11 4.30 14.38
N ARG A 261 -8.76 5.50 14.85
CA ARG A 261 -7.43 6.09 14.68
C ARG A 261 -6.33 5.24 15.33
N ASP A 262 -6.56 4.73 16.54
CA ASP A 262 -5.60 3.85 17.21
C ASP A 262 -5.42 2.52 16.48
N ALA A 263 -6.50 1.93 15.96
CA ALA A 263 -6.43 0.71 15.13
C ALA A 263 -5.65 0.94 13.83
N ILE A 264 -5.90 2.06 13.13
CA ILE A 264 -5.16 2.45 11.92
C ILE A 264 -3.68 2.67 12.24
N ALA A 265 -3.37 3.32 13.37
CA ALA A 265 -2.00 3.54 13.81
C ALA A 265 -1.28 2.23 14.18
N ALA A 266 -1.98 1.26 14.76
CA ALA A 266 -1.44 -0.07 15.05
C ALA A 266 -1.17 -0.86 13.76
N ALA A 267 -2.12 -0.86 12.81
CA ALA A 267 -1.97 -1.52 11.52
C ALA A 267 -0.85 -0.94 10.64
N ALA A 268 -0.42 0.29 10.91
CA ALA A 268 0.64 0.97 10.17
C ALA A 268 2.07 0.67 10.65
N LYS A 269 2.24 -0.03 11.79
CA LYS A 269 3.55 -0.37 12.34
C LYS A 269 4.17 -1.53 11.57
#